data_AF-A0A9E0CXH2-F1
#
_entry.id   AF-A0A9E0CXH2-F1
#
_cell.length_a   1.000
_cell.length_b   1.000
_cell.length_c   1.000
_cell.angle_alpha   90.00
_cell.angle_beta   90.00
_cell.angle_gamma   90.00
#
_symmetry.space_group_name_H-M   'P 1'
#
loop_
_entity.id
_entity.type
_entity.pdbx_description
1 polymer ?
#
loop_
_entity_poly.entity_id
_entity_poly.type
_entity_poly.pdbx_seq_one_letter_code
_entity_poly.pdbx_strand_id
1 'polypeptide(L)'
;RAAAQTAAEQAGTEVAGLRTQLRQMERAAQKRASGAEAAAQQTGSVHAELAAVQADLAAARAARDTALADRAAVHAGGPGDIERVRALLTEALGLTRGPSPSARRRQRKPLALPGGIYGNSDAAGEHLLRAADAVVLVDGYNVAKLGWPQLPLDRQRDVCIEAAENLARRWGSLIHVVFDGASIVGAAAGGRRLVRVSFSPEGVTADDVLRAEVAALDVGRPVVVVTNDQAIVTDVRAAGANVVASDTFLTLARR
;
A
#
# COMPACT_ATOMS: atom_id res chain seq x y z
N ARG A 1 80.10 40.19 -35.53
CA ARG A 1 79.53 40.64 -34.23
C ARG A 1 78.02 40.82 -34.31
N ALA A 2 77.48 41.66 -35.21
CA ALA A 2 76.03 41.87 -35.34
C ALA A 2 75.21 40.58 -35.57
N ALA A 3 75.59 39.72 -36.52
CA ALA A 3 74.87 38.47 -36.80
C ALA A 3 74.83 37.48 -35.60
N ALA A 4 75.92 37.43 -34.82
CA ALA A 4 75.98 36.59 -33.61
C ALA A 4 75.08 37.15 -32.48
N GLN A 5 74.89 38.47 -32.45
CA GLN A 5 74.05 39.16 -31.47
C GLN A 5 72.57 38.97 -31.80
N THR A 6 72.19 39.06 -33.07
CA THR A 6 70.84 38.75 -33.54
C THR A 6 70.46 37.29 -33.32
N ALA A 7 71.38 36.35 -33.57
CA ALA A 7 71.15 34.93 -33.29
C ALA A 7 70.98 34.65 -31.78
N ALA A 8 71.72 35.35 -30.93
CA ALA A 8 71.57 35.25 -29.47
C ALA A 8 70.23 35.82 -28.98
N GLU A 9 69.76 36.92 -29.56
CA GLU A 9 68.44 37.50 -29.27
C GLU A 9 67.30 36.58 -29.73
N GLN A 10 67.41 36.00 -30.93
CA GLN A 10 66.44 35.01 -31.44
C GLN A 10 66.39 33.74 -30.59
N ALA A 11 67.54 33.22 -30.17
CA ALA A 11 67.58 32.09 -29.24
C ALA A 11 66.98 32.46 -27.87
N GLY A 12 67.19 33.70 -27.39
CA GLY A 12 66.60 34.19 -26.15
C GLY A 12 65.07 34.28 -26.19
N THR A 13 64.50 34.76 -27.31
CA THR A 13 63.05 34.83 -27.49
C THR A 13 62.43 33.45 -27.65
N GLU A 14 63.09 32.54 -28.37
CA GLU A 14 62.65 31.16 -28.53
C GLU A 14 62.64 30.41 -27.18
N VAL A 15 63.70 30.55 -26.38
CA VAL A 15 63.76 29.98 -25.02
C VAL A 15 62.68 30.57 -24.10
N ALA A 16 62.39 31.87 -24.20
CA ALA A 16 61.31 32.50 -23.44
C ALA A 16 59.91 32.01 -23.86
N GLY A 17 59.71 31.79 -25.16
CA GLY A 17 58.50 31.19 -25.74
C GLY A 17 58.29 29.77 -25.24
N LEU A 18 59.32 28.92 -25.34
CA LEU A 18 59.29 27.53 -24.87
C LEU A 18 59.04 27.44 -23.36
N ARG A 19 59.65 28.30 -22.54
CA ARG A 19 59.38 28.36 -21.09
C ARG A 19 57.94 28.76 -20.76
N THR A 20 57.34 29.60 -21.59
CA THR A 20 55.94 30.01 -21.41
C THR A 20 54.99 28.89 -21.80
N GLN A 21 55.27 28.20 -22.92
CA GLN A 21 54.52 27.02 -23.35
C GLN A 21 54.62 25.88 -22.32
N LEU A 22 55.82 25.61 -21.77
CA LEU A 22 56.00 24.59 -20.74
C LEU A 22 55.14 24.89 -19.50
N ARG A 23 55.16 26.13 -19.01
CA ARG A 23 54.33 26.55 -17.87
C ARG A 23 52.83 26.45 -18.17
N GLN A 24 52.41 26.71 -19.40
CA GLN A 24 51.01 26.52 -19.81
C GLN A 24 50.63 25.03 -19.84
N MET A 25 51.50 24.17 -20.35
CA MET A 25 51.29 22.72 -20.36
C MET A 25 51.25 22.14 -18.94
N GLU A 26 52.16 22.55 -18.05
CA GLU A 26 52.17 22.16 -16.63
C GLU A 26 50.87 22.56 -15.92
N ARG A 27 50.41 23.80 -16.11
CA ARG A 27 49.13 24.26 -15.54
C ARG A 27 47.94 23.48 -16.10
N ALA A 28 47.94 23.16 -17.39
CA ALA A 28 46.89 22.35 -17.99
C ALA A 28 46.91 20.91 -17.48
N ALA A 29 48.09 20.31 -17.30
CA ALA A 29 48.26 19.00 -16.71
C ALA A 29 47.78 18.97 -15.25
N GLN A 30 48.16 19.98 -14.45
CA GLN A 30 47.72 20.09 -13.06
C GLN A 30 46.20 20.19 -12.93
N LYS A 31 45.55 21.01 -13.79
CA LYS A 31 44.08 21.12 -13.82
C LYS A 31 43.39 19.80 -14.21
N ARG A 32 43.96 19.06 -15.17
CA ARG A 32 43.43 17.73 -15.54
C ARG A 32 43.58 16.72 -14.42
N ALA A 33 44.74 16.71 -13.74
CA ALA A 33 44.99 15.83 -12.60
C ALA A 33 43.99 16.09 -11.46
N SER A 34 43.81 17.36 -11.06
CA SER A 34 42.83 17.71 -10.03
C SER A 34 41.39 17.39 -10.45
N GLY A 35 41.06 17.55 -11.73
CA GLY A 35 39.74 17.19 -12.26
C GLY A 35 39.49 15.68 -12.24
N ALA A 36 40.51 14.87 -12.55
CA ALA A 36 40.42 13.42 -12.49
C ALA A 36 40.28 12.91 -11.05
N GLU A 37 41.01 13.51 -10.10
CA GLU A 37 40.88 13.20 -8.67
C GLU A 37 39.47 13.52 -8.14
N ALA A 38 38.92 14.69 -8.48
CA ALA A 38 37.55 15.06 -8.10
C ALA A 38 36.51 14.10 -8.71
N ALA A 39 36.67 13.71 -9.97
CA ALA A 39 35.78 12.74 -10.62
C ALA A 39 35.87 11.34 -9.99
N ALA A 40 37.08 10.91 -9.60
CA ALA A 40 37.29 9.65 -8.89
C ALA A 40 36.64 9.67 -7.50
N GLN A 41 36.75 10.78 -6.76
CA GLN A 41 36.09 10.96 -5.47
C GLN A 41 34.57 10.93 -5.60
N GLN A 42 34.00 11.62 -6.59
CA GLN A 42 32.57 11.61 -6.85
C GLN A 42 32.06 10.21 -7.23
N THR A 43 32.82 9.48 -8.05
CA THR A 43 32.46 8.10 -8.42
C THR A 43 32.51 7.18 -7.21
N GLY A 44 33.50 7.37 -6.33
CA GLY A 44 33.62 6.65 -5.06
C GLY A 44 32.46 6.92 -4.10
N SER A 45 32.00 8.17 -3.98
CA SER A 45 30.85 8.50 -3.13
C SER A 45 29.56 7.86 -3.64
N VAL A 46 29.31 7.91 -4.95
CA VAL A 46 28.13 7.27 -5.57
C VAL A 46 28.16 5.75 -5.39
N HIS A 47 29.34 5.12 -5.50
CA HIS A 47 29.47 3.68 -5.23
C HIS A 47 29.22 3.33 -3.77
N ALA A 48 29.68 4.16 -2.82
CA ALA A 48 29.42 3.97 -1.40
C ALA A 48 27.93 4.12 -1.06
N GLU A 49 27.25 5.13 -1.65
CA GLU A 49 25.81 5.31 -1.52
C GLU A 49 25.03 4.13 -2.10
N LEU A 50 25.42 3.65 -3.29
CA LEU A 50 24.80 2.48 -3.92
C LEU A 50 24.97 1.23 -3.05
N ALA A 51 26.16 1.01 -2.48
CA ALA A 51 26.42 -0.11 -1.59
C ALA A 51 25.57 -0.03 -0.31
N ALA A 52 25.39 1.17 0.27
CA ALA A 52 24.53 1.38 1.43
C ALA A 52 23.06 1.08 1.10
N VAL A 53 22.53 1.59 -0.01
CA VAL A 53 21.15 1.33 -0.46
C VAL A 53 20.93 -0.16 -0.74
N GLN A 54 21.92 -0.86 -1.31
CA GLN A 54 21.85 -2.30 -1.54
C GLN A 54 21.82 -3.09 -0.22
N ALA A 55 22.61 -2.68 0.77
CA ALA A 55 22.61 -3.30 2.10
C ALA A 55 21.26 -3.10 2.81
N ASP A 56 20.70 -1.90 2.76
CA ASP A 56 19.37 -1.59 3.33
C ASP A 56 18.26 -2.41 2.66
N LEU A 57 18.31 -2.55 1.34
CA LEU A 57 17.35 -3.37 0.60
C LEU A 57 17.48 -4.86 0.97
N ALA A 58 18.70 -5.36 1.14
CA ALA A 58 18.92 -6.74 1.57
C ALA A 58 18.38 -6.98 2.99
N ALA A 59 18.64 -6.03 3.92
CA ALA A 59 18.09 -6.09 5.27
C ALA A 59 16.56 -6.03 5.29
N ALA A 60 15.95 -5.15 4.49
CA ALA A 60 14.50 -5.05 4.37
C ALA A 60 13.87 -6.33 3.80
N ARG A 61 14.51 -6.96 2.80
CA ARG A 61 14.07 -8.25 2.24
C ARG A 61 14.17 -9.36 3.29
N ALA A 62 15.27 -9.45 4.02
CA ALA A 62 15.43 -10.43 5.10
C ALA A 62 14.36 -10.25 6.19
N ALA A 63 14.09 -9.01 6.61
CA ALA A 63 13.04 -8.72 7.59
C ALA A 63 11.64 -9.12 7.09
N ARG A 64 11.34 -8.86 5.82
CA ARG A 64 10.09 -9.30 5.18
C ARG A 64 9.98 -10.81 5.17
N ASP A 65 11.04 -11.52 4.78
CA ASP A 65 11.04 -12.97 4.66
C ASP A 65 10.87 -13.63 6.04
N THR A 66 11.51 -13.10 7.08
CA THR A 66 11.27 -13.49 8.47
C THR A 66 9.81 -13.24 8.88
N ALA A 67 9.24 -12.07 8.59
CA ALA A 67 7.85 -11.78 8.94
C ALA A 67 6.84 -12.68 8.19
N LEU A 68 7.14 -13.06 6.95
CA LEU A 68 6.35 -14.04 6.19
C LEU A 68 6.49 -15.44 6.79
N ALA A 69 7.70 -15.85 7.21
CA ALA A 69 7.94 -17.12 7.87
C ALA A 69 7.24 -17.19 9.24
N ASP A 70 7.27 -16.13 10.04
CA ASP A 70 6.55 -16.03 11.32
C ASP A 70 5.04 -16.15 11.10
N ARG A 71 4.51 -15.44 10.10
CA ARG A 71 3.09 -15.53 9.72
C ARG A 71 2.74 -16.94 9.25
N ALA A 72 3.59 -17.56 8.44
CA ALA A 72 3.43 -18.93 8.00
C ALA A 72 3.50 -19.91 9.18
N ALA A 73 4.36 -19.71 10.17
CA ALA A 73 4.46 -20.55 11.38
C ALA A 73 3.20 -20.43 12.25
N VAL A 74 2.65 -19.22 12.42
CA VAL A 74 1.37 -19.00 13.10
C VAL A 74 0.21 -19.67 12.36
N HIS A 75 0.26 -19.73 11.03
CA HIS A 75 -0.73 -20.42 10.19
C HIS A 75 -0.43 -21.91 9.95
N ALA A 76 0.79 -22.39 10.29
CA ALA A 76 1.23 -23.79 10.17
C ALA A 76 0.86 -24.62 11.40
N GLY A 77 0.41 -23.99 12.49
CA GLY A 77 -0.54 -24.64 13.39
C GLY A 77 -1.81 -24.90 12.57
N GLY A 78 -1.87 -26.08 11.95
CA GLY A 78 -2.92 -26.41 10.98
C GLY A 78 -4.31 -26.20 11.59
N PRO A 79 -5.37 -26.12 10.77
CA PRO A 79 -6.73 -25.98 11.28
C PRO A 79 -7.08 -27.02 12.35
N GLY A 80 -6.44 -28.20 12.33
CA GLY A 80 -6.53 -29.22 13.36
C GLY A 80 -5.91 -28.86 14.72
N ASP A 81 -4.83 -28.07 14.80
CA ASP A 81 -4.21 -27.68 16.07
C ASP A 81 -5.00 -26.57 16.75
N ILE A 82 -5.54 -25.61 15.98
CA ILE A 82 -6.47 -24.62 16.52
C ILE A 82 -7.76 -25.31 16.96
N GLU A 83 -8.29 -26.26 16.18
CA GLU A 83 -9.47 -27.05 16.57
C GLU A 83 -9.18 -27.94 17.79
N ARG A 84 -7.95 -28.45 17.94
CA ARG A 84 -7.52 -29.30 19.07
C ARG A 84 -7.26 -28.49 20.34
N VAL A 85 -6.62 -27.32 20.24
CA VAL A 85 -6.52 -26.37 21.36
C VAL A 85 -7.90 -25.85 21.74
N ARG A 86 -8.77 -25.57 20.76
CA ARG A 86 -10.16 -25.21 21.01
C ARG A 86 -10.94 -26.36 21.65
N ALA A 87 -10.72 -27.61 21.23
CA ALA A 87 -11.35 -28.79 21.81
C ALA A 87 -10.90 -29.01 23.26
N LEU A 88 -9.59 -28.94 23.52
CA LEU A 88 -9.02 -29.04 24.87
C LEU A 88 -9.49 -27.89 25.78
N LEU A 89 -9.58 -26.66 25.24
CA LEU A 89 -10.15 -25.52 25.96
C LEU A 89 -11.66 -25.69 26.20
N THR A 90 -12.40 -26.23 25.24
CA THR A 90 -13.84 -26.51 25.37
C THR A 90 -14.09 -27.63 26.38
N GLU A 91 -13.22 -28.64 26.43
CA GLU A 91 -13.27 -29.74 27.39
C GLU A 91 -12.92 -29.23 28.81
N ALA A 92 -11.84 -28.45 28.95
CA ALA A 92 -11.47 -27.82 30.21
C ALA A 92 -12.56 -26.86 30.74
N LEU A 93 -13.23 -26.11 29.85
CA LEU A 93 -14.36 -25.25 30.20
C LEU A 93 -15.66 -26.05 30.44
N GLY A 94 -15.84 -27.17 29.76
CA GLY A 94 -16.98 -28.09 29.90
C GLY A 94 -17.01 -28.85 31.22
N LEU A 95 -15.84 -29.05 31.85
CA LEU A 95 -15.76 -29.58 33.23
C LEU A 95 -16.30 -28.59 34.29
N THR A 96 -16.55 -27.33 33.92
CA THR A 96 -17.13 -26.30 34.82
C THR A 96 -18.55 -25.87 34.46
N ARG A 97 -19.09 -26.34 33.33
CA ARG A 97 -20.44 -26.03 32.87
C ARG A 97 -21.08 -27.26 32.22
N GLY A 98 -22.13 -27.77 32.85
CA GLY A 98 -22.96 -28.84 32.30
C GLY A 98 -23.50 -28.52 30.90
N PRO A 99 -23.94 -29.56 30.15
CA PRO A 99 -24.15 -29.48 28.72
C PRO A 99 -25.24 -28.45 28.38
N SER A 100 -24.85 -27.37 27.69
CA SER A 100 -25.78 -26.37 27.18
C SER A 100 -26.25 -26.77 25.78
N PRO A 101 -27.56 -26.75 25.50
CA PRO A 101 -28.11 -27.12 24.21
C PRO A 101 -27.86 -26.00 23.18
N SER A 102 -27.26 -26.36 22.06
CA SER A 102 -26.97 -25.52 20.88
C SER A 102 -25.97 -24.37 21.12
N ALA A 103 -24.75 -24.54 20.63
CA ALA A 103 -23.92 -23.42 20.22
C ALA A 103 -24.62 -22.74 19.02
N ARG A 104 -25.62 -21.90 19.29
CA ARG A 104 -26.08 -20.90 18.32
C ARG A 104 -24.84 -20.10 17.96
N ARG A 105 -24.27 -20.32 16.76
CA ARG A 105 -23.25 -19.44 16.17
C ARG A 105 -23.74 -18.02 16.43
N ARG A 106 -23.00 -17.25 17.21
CA ARG A 106 -23.31 -15.82 17.39
C ARG A 106 -23.32 -15.24 15.98
N GLN A 107 -24.47 -14.77 15.53
CA GLN A 107 -24.62 -14.12 14.23
C GLN A 107 -24.46 -12.62 14.42
N ARG A 108 -23.76 -11.98 13.48
CA ARG A 108 -23.60 -10.51 13.47
C ARG A 108 -24.98 -9.89 13.30
N LYS A 109 -25.27 -8.85 14.07
CA LYS A 109 -26.51 -8.09 13.92
C LYS A 109 -26.23 -6.88 13.02
N PRO A 110 -27.01 -6.67 11.94
CA PRO A 110 -26.87 -5.48 11.12
C PRO A 110 -27.26 -4.24 11.95
N LEU A 111 -26.63 -3.11 11.64
CA LEU A 111 -26.99 -1.81 12.20
C LEU A 111 -28.44 -1.49 11.85
N ALA A 112 -29.20 -1.11 12.87
CA ALA A 112 -30.55 -0.63 12.70
C ALA A 112 -30.54 0.76 12.07
N LEU A 113 -31.35 0.96 11.03
CA LEU A 113 -31.57 2.28 10.47
C LEU A 113 -32.58 3.05 11.35
N PRO A 114 -32.39 4.37 11.57
CA PRO A 114 -33.38 5.21 12.21
C PRO A 114 -34.74 5.12 11.51
N GLY A 115 -35.83 5.11 12.29
CA GLY A 115 -37.19 5.06 11.75
C GLY A 115 -37.46 6.24 10.81
N GLY A 116 -38.03 5.96 9.63
CA GLY A 116 -38.35 6.97 8.60
C GLY A 116 -37.34 7.08 7.46
N ILE A 117 -36.23 6.34 7.51
CA ILE A 117 -35.23 6.30 6.43
C ILE A 117 -35.41 5.03 5.60
N TYR A 118 -35.61 5.18 4.28
CA TYR A 118 -35.64 4.05 3.35
C TYR A 118 -34.25 3.42 3.23
N GLY A 119 -34.19 2.09 3.25
CA GLY A 119 -32.94 1.32 3.33
C GLY A 119 -31.91 1.57 2.22
N ASN A 120 -32.33 2.13 1.08
CA ASN A 120 -31.47 2.45 -0.06
C ASN A 120 -31.36 3.96 -0.33
N SER A 121 -31.71 4.81 0.63
CA SER A 121 -31.58 6.27 0.50
C SER A 121 -30.17 6.74 0.88
N ASP A 122 -29.77 7.92 0.38
CA ASP A 122 -28.51 8.56 0.76
C ASP A 122 -28.38 8.77 2.27
N ALA A 123 -29.49 9.09 2.94
CA ALA A 123 -29.53 9.26 4.38
C ALA A 123 -29.27 7.95 5.14
N ALA A 124 -29.73 6.80 4.61
CA ALA A 124 -29.38 5.49 5.17
C ALA A 124 -27.90 5.18 4.97
N GLY A 125 -27.39 5.41 3.76
CA GLY A 125 -25.97 5.23 3.46
C GLY A 125 -25.06 6.07 4.36
N GLU A 126 -25.40 7.34 4.54
CA GLU A 126 -24.66 8.26 5.41
C GLU A 126 -24.67 7.79 6.87
N HIS A 127 -25.83 7.37 7.39
CA HIS A 127 -25.92 6.84 8.75
C HIS A 127 -25.03 5.62 8.96
N LEU A 128 -25.05 4.67 8.02
CA LEU A 128 -24.26 3.45 8.09
C LEU A 128 -22.75 3.72 8.00
N LEU A 129 -22.34 4.59 7.08
CA LEU A 129 -20.93 4.93 6.87
C LEU A 129 -20.33 5.78 7.99
N ARG A 130 -21.15 6.57 8.71
CA ARG A 130 -20.73 7.36 9.88
C ARG A 130 -20.67 6.57 11.19
N ALA A 131 -21.14 5.33 11.23
CA ALA A 131 -21.14 4.54 12.46
C ALA A 131 -19.70 4.28 12.93
N ALA A 132 -19.34 4.82 14.10
CA ALA A 132 -17.96 4.84 14.60
C ALA A 132 -17.34 3.43 14.78
N ASP A 133 -18.16 2.45 15.16
CA ASP A 133 -17.71 1.07 15.39
C ASP A 133 -17.78 0.19 14.13
N ALA A 134 -18.28 0.72 13.01
CA ALA A 134 -18.46 -0.04 11.78
C ALA A 134 -17.17 -0.09 10.95
N VAL A 135 -16.88 -1.28 10.42
CA VAL A 135 -15.88 -1.45 9.36
C VAL A 135 -16.58 -1.36 8.02
N VAL A 136 -16.11 -0.47 7.16
CA VAL A 136 -16.62 -0.29 5.80
C VAL A 136 -15.71 -1.03 4.83
N LEU A 137 -16.24 -2.09 4.21
CA LEU A 137 -15.57 -2.84 3.17
C LEU A 137 -16.07 -2.36 1.80
N VAL A 138 -15.15 -1.95 0.92
CA VAL A 138 -15.49 -1.36 -0.38
C VAL A 138 -15.01 -2.26 -1.51
N ASP A 139 -15.92 -2.63 -2.41
CA ASP A 139 -15.59 -3.20 -3.70
C ASP A 139 -15.01 -2.10 -4.61
N GLY A 140 -13.69 -2.05 -4.69
CA GLY A 140 -12.94 -0.96 -5.30
C GLY A 140 -13.19 -0.82 -6.79
N TYR A 141 -13.26 -1.92 -7.55
CA TYR A 141 -13.48 -1.82 -9.00
C TYR A 141 -14.94 -1.53 -9.35
N ASN A 142 -15.90 -2.00 -8.55
CA ASN A 142 -17.30 -1.64 -8.74
C ASN A 142 -17.52 -0.14 -8.56
N VAL A 143 -16.97 0.43 -7.48
CA VAL A 143 -17.02 1.88 -7.22
C VAL A 143 -16.23 2.67 -8.27
N ALA A 144 -15.02 2.23 -8.62
CA ALA A 144 -14.15 2.97 -9.53
C ALA A 144 -14.72 3.04 -10.96
N LYS A 145 -15.23 1.92 -11.49
CA LYS A 145 -15.84 1.86 -12.83
C LYS A 145 -17.12 2.69 -12.92
N LEU A 146 -17.89 2.74 -11.83
CA LEU A 146 -19.11 3.54 -11.75
C LEU A 146 -18.80 5.05 -11.65
N GLY A 147 -17.81 5.42 -10.84
CA GLY A 147 -17.48 6.82 -10.58
C GLY A 147 -16.70 7.50 -11.70
N TRP A 148 -15.78 6.78 -12.34
CA TRP A 148 -14.84 7.34 -13.31
C TRP A 148 -14.60 6.42 -14.53
N PRO A 149 -15.64 6.01 -15.27
CA PRO A 149 -15.54 5.03 -16.35
C PRO A 149 -14.59 5.44 -17.49
N GLN A 150 -14.39 6.75 -17.68
CA GLN A 150 -13.56 7.31 -18.75
C GLN A 150 -12.06 7.32 -18.45
N LEU A 151 -11.66 7.06 -17.19
CA LEU A 151 -10.25 7.03 -16.81
C LEU A 151 -9.62 5.65 -17.08
N PRO A 152 -8.31 5.55 -17.30
CA PRO A 152 -7.62 4.26 -17.33
C PRO A 152 -7.65 3.59 -15.95
N LEU A 153 -7.51 2.25 -15.91
CA LEU A 153 -7.76 1.43 -14.70
C LEU A 153 -6.88 1.79 -13.49
N ASP A 154 -5.63 2.21 -13.74
CA ASP A 154 -4.70 2.71 -12.73
C ASP A 154 -5.21 4.02 -12.13
N ARG A 155 -5.63 4.97 -12.96
CA ARG A 155 -6.18 6.26 -12.50
C ARG A 155 -7.53 6.08 -11.83
N GLN A 156 -8.40 5.20 -12.32
CA GLN A 156 -9.66 4.81 -11.68
C GLN A 156 -9.42 4.34 -10.23
N ARG A 157 -8.39 3.54 -10.02
CA ARG A 157 -8.01 3.05 -8.70
C ARG A 157 -7.56 4.18 -7.78
N ASP A 158 -6.68 5.05 -8.26
CA ASP A 158 -6.16 6.18 -7.49
C ASP A 158 -7.29 7.10 -7.02
N VAL A 159 -8.19 7.50 -7.92
CA VAL A 159 -9.31 8.40 -7.57
C VAL A 159 -10.34 7.72 -6.66
N CYS A 160 -10.53 6.40 -6.78
CA CYS A 160 -11.38 5.64 -5.86
C CYS A 160 -10.79 5.62 -4.44
N ILE A 161 -9.48 5.41 -4.32
CA ILE A 161 -8.78 5.45 -3.02
C ILE A 161 -8.87 6.85 -2.43
N GLU A 162 -8.64 7.89 -3.22
CA GLU A 162 -8.75 9.29 -2.77
C GLU A 162 -10.17 9.62 -2.28
N ALA A 163 -11.21 9.19 -2.99
CA ALA A 163 -12.59 9.37 -2.57
C ALA A 163 -12.89 8.66 -1.24
N ALA A 164 -12.37 7.46 -1.04
CA ALA A 164 -12.47 6.74 0.24
C ALA A 164 -11.71 7.46 1.37
N GLU A 165 -10.50 7.96 1.10
CA GLU A 165 -9.72 8.73 2.08
C GLU A 165 -10.42 10.04 2.50
N ASN A 166 -11.04 10.74 1.56
CA ASN A 166 -11.81 11.94 1.85
C ASN A 166 -13.00 11.64 2.76
N LEU A 167 -13.70 10.53 2.51
CA LEU A 167 -14.79 10.08 3.36
C LEU A 167 -14.30 9.72 4.78
N ALA A 168 -13.25 8.89 4.87
CA ALA A 168 -12.65 8.48 6.14
C ALA A 168 -12.16 9.71 6.95
N ARG A 169 -11.59 10.71 6.29
CA ARG A 169 -11.15 11.96 6.94
C ARG A 169 -12.31 12.76 7.52
N ARG A 170 -13.44 12.83 6.81
CA ARG A 170 -14.61 13.59 7.26
C ARG A 170 -15.34 12.92 8.42
N TRP A 171 -15.45 11.60 8.39
CA TRP A 171 -16.35 10.86 9.29
C TRP A 171 -15.64 9.96 10.30
N GLY A 172 -14.31 9.79 10.17
CA GLY A 172 -13.55 8.88 11.03
C GLY A 172 -13.81 7.40 10.74
N SER A 173 -14.44 7.09 9.60
CA SER A 173 -14.83 5.72 9.23
C SER A 173 -13.62 4.82 8.99
N LEU A 174 -13.68 3.58 9.48
CA LEU A 174 -12.66 2.56 9.22
C LEU A 174 -12.91 1.91 7.85
N ILE A 175 -12.29 2.44 6.81
CA ILE A 175 -12.51 1.98 5.43
C ILE A 175 -11.39 1.04 4.96
N HIS A 176 -11.79 -0.09 4.39
CA HIS A 176 -10.93 -1.05 3.72
C HIS A 176 -11.44 -1.27 2.28
N VAL A 177 -10.62 -0.86 1.30
CA VAL A 177 -10.90 -1.02 -0.13
C VAL A 177 -10.25 -2.29 -0.65
N VAL A 178 -11.02 -3.14 -1.31
CA VAL A 178 -10.58 -4.40 -1.92
C VAL A 178 -10.68 -4.28 -3.44
N PHE A 179 -9.59 -4.53 -4.16
CA PHE A 179 -9.56 -4.57 -5.62
C PHE A 179 -9.34 -6.00 -6.13
N ASP A 180 -10.01 -6.36 -7.22
CA ASP A 180 -9.80 -7.63 -7.91
C ASP A 180 -8.43 -7.68 -8.61
N GLY A 181 -7.80 -8.86 -8.61
CA GLY A 181 -6.38 -9.05 -8.87
C GLY A 181 -6.06 -9.87 -10.11
N ALA A 182 -5.75 -9.19 -11.21
CA ALA A 182 -4.78 -9.66 -12.19
C ALA A 182 -3.94 -8.46 -12.67
N SER A 183 -2.66 -8.46 -12.31
CA SER A 183 -1.61 -7.49 -12.66
C SER A 183 -1.78 -6.05 -12.15
N ILE A 184 -1.06 -5.73 -11.06
CA ILE A 184 -0.18 -4.55 -10.95
C ILE A 184 0.78 -4.82 -9.78
N VAL A 185 2.04 -5.15 -10.11
CA VAL A 185 3.18 -4.99 -9.21
C VAL A 185 3.43 -3.49 -9.13
N GLY A 186 3.20 -2.90 -7.95
CA GLY A 186 3.46 -1.47 -7.73
C GLY A 186 2.57 -0.79 -6.69
N ALA A 187 1.52 -1.43 -6.18
CA ALA A 187 0.68 -0.83 -5.13
C ALA A 187 1.20 -1.10 -3.71
N ALA A 188 2.52 -1.01 -3.51
CA ALA A 188 3.03 -0.76 -2.17
C ALA A 188 2.77 0.73 -1.89
N ALA A 189 1.61 1.01 -1.30
CA ALA A 189 1.20 2.33 -0.89
C ALA A 189 2.18 2.92 0.13
N GLY A 190 3.20 3.63 -0.35
CA GLY A 190 4.03 4.51 0.45
C GLY A 190 3.19 5.68 0.97
N GLY A 191 2.87 5.65 2.25
CA GLY A 191 2.16 6.73 2.94
C GLY A 191 1.33 6.19 4.10
N ARG A 192 1.20 6.97 5.18
CA ARG A 192 0.26 6.71 6.28
C ARG A 192 -1.18 6.92 5.77
N ARG A 193 -1.68 6.01 4.92
CA ARG A 193 -3.03 6.09 4.39
C ARG A 193 -4.05 5.97 5.52
N LEU A 194 -5.14 6.74 5.42
CA LEU A 194 -6.26 6.66 6.35
C LEU A 194 -7.12 5.41 6.09
N VAL A 195 -7.01 4.83 4.89
CA VAL A 195 -7.76 3.66 4.45
C VAL A 195 -6.83 2.48 4.20
N ARG A 196 -7.30 1.27 4.54
CA ARG A 196 -6.61 0.01 4.19
C ARG A 196 -6.92 -0.32 2.73
N VAL A 197 -5.93 -0.76 1.97
CA VAL A 197 -6.12 -1.22 0.59
C VAL A 197 -5.54 -2.62 0.45
N SER A 198 -6.30 -3.54 -0.12
CA SER A 198 -5.83 -4.88 -0.46
C SER A 198 -6.22 -5.27 -1.89
N PHE A 199 -5.46 -6.18 -2.46
CA PHE A 199 -5.74 -6.79 -3.75
C PHE A 199 -6.07 -8.26 -3.53
N SER A 200 -7.00 -8.81 -4.31
CA SER A 200 -7.25 -10.24 -4.27
C SER A 200 -6.04 -11.02 -4.79
N PRO A 201 -5.73 -12.19 -4.20
CA PRO A 201 -4.71 -13.10 -4.73
C PRO A 201 -5.05 -13.57 -6.14
N GLU A 202 -4.03 -14.07 -6.85
CA GLU A 202 -4.24 -14.72 -8.16
C GLU A 202 -5.23 -15.90 -8.02
N GLY A 203 -6.23 -15.95 -8.90
CA GLY A 203 -7.26 -16.97 -8.89
C GLY A 203 -8.35 -16.80 -7.81
N VAL A 204 -8.32 -15.70 -7.06
CA VAL A 204 -9.33 -15.37 -6.04
C VAL A 204 -10.02 -14.07 -6.45
N THR A 205 -11.36 -14.05 -6.41
CA THR A 205 -12.13 -12.84 -6.74
C THR A 205 -12.13 -11.86 -5.56
N ALA A 206 -12.28 -10.56 -5.85
CA ALA A 206 -12.50 -9.55 -4.80
C ALA A 206 -13.70 -9.90 -3.90
N ASP A 207 -14.75 -10.49 -4.47
CA ASP A 207 -15.94 -10.94 -3.77
C ASP A 207 -15.63 -11.97 -2.69
N ASP A 208 -14.76 -12.94 -3.01
CA ASP A 208 -14.34 -13.96 -2.06
C ASP A 208 -13.49 -13.37 -0.93
N VAL A 209 -12.65 -12.38 -1.25
CA VAL A 209 -11.89 -11.63 -0.24
C VAL A 209 -12.84 -10.81 0.65
N LEU A 210 -13.84 -10.15 0.08
CA LEU A 210 -14.86 -9.42 0.85
C LEU A 210 -15.63 -10.37 1.78
N ARG A 211 -16.07 -11.54 1.28
CA ARG A 211 -16.71 -12.58 2.10
C ARG A 211 -15.81 -13.05 3.24
N ALA A 212 -14.54 -13.30 2.96
CA ALA A 212 -13.56 -13.73 3.95
C ALA A 212 -13.31 -12.65 5.02
N GLU A 213 -13.15 -11.39 4.64
CA GLU A 213 -12.97 -10.27 5.58
C GLU A 213 -14.22 -10.05 6.44
N VAL A 214 -15.44 -10.14 5.87
CA VAL A 214 -16.70 -10.11 6.63
C VAL A 214 -16.74 -11.24 7.67
N ALA A 215 -16.29 -12.45 7.32
CA ALA A 215 -16.30 -13.60 8.22
C ALA A 215 -15.19 -13.53 9.29
N ALA A 216 -14.05 -12.92 8.97
CA ALA A 216 -12.90 -12.80 9.88
C ALA A 216 -13.09 -11.72 10.95
N LEU A 217 -13.87 -10.69 10.67
CA LEU A 217 -14.18 -9.63 11.64
C LEU A 217 -15.00 -10.17 12.82
N ASP A 218 -14.78 -9.61 14.01
CA ASP A 218 -15.53 -9.97 15.22
C ASP A 218 -17.05 -9.84 14.99
N VAL A 219 -17.81 -10.78 15.55
CA VAL A 219 -19.26 -10.87 15.37
C VAL A 219 -19.99 -9.68 16.03
N GLY A 220 -19.42 -9.12 17.09
CA GLY A 220 -19.94 -7.93 17.76
C GLY A 220 -19.66 -6.64 17.01
N ARG A 221 -18.76 -6.67 16.03
CA ARG A 221 -18.42 -5.49 15.22
C ARG A 221 -19.36 -5.37 14.01
N PRO A 222 -20.04 -4.22 13.83
CA PRO A 222 -20.83 -3.97 12.64
C PRO A 222 -19.97 -3.89 11.38
N VAL A 223 -20.52 -4.37 10.26
CA VAL A 223 -19.85 -4.35 8.95
C VAL A 223 -20.80 -3.76 7.92
N VAL A 224 -20.27 -2.85 7.13
CA VAL A 224 -20.97 -2.23 6.00
C VAL A 224 -20.19 -2.59 4.74
N VAL A 225 -20.86 -3.21 3.78
CA VAL A 225 -20.27 -3.56 2.48
C VAL A 225 -20.79 -2.60 1.42
N VAL A 226 -19.89 -1.95 0.69
CA VAL A 226 -20.22 -1.09 -0.44
C VAL A 226 -20.04 -1.89 -1.72
N THR A 227 -21.16 -2.25 -2.35
CA THR A 227 -21.19 -2.96 -3.64
C THR A 227 -22.56 -2.83 -4.30
N ASN A 228 -22.59 -2.92 -5.63
CA ASN A 228 -23.81 -3.08 -6.41
C ASN A 228 -24.02 -4.52 -6.90
N ASP A 229 -23.10 -5.46 -6.62
CA ASP A 229 -23.22 -6.85 -7.07
C ASP A 229 -24.21 -7.64 -6.20
N GLN A 230 -25.31 -8.08 -6.82
CA GLN A 230 -26.40 -8.81 -6.14
C GLN A 230 -25.98 -10.17 -5.58
N ALA A 231 -24.97 -10.82 -6.17
CA ALA A 231 -24.43 -12.08 -5.65
C ALA A 231 -23.77 -11.84 -4.29
N ILE A 232 -22.98 -10.77 -4.17
CA ILE A 232 -22.33 -10.37 -2.91
C ILE A 232 -23.39 -9.93 -1.89
N VAL A 233 -24.37 -9.10 -2.32
CA VAL A 233 -25.40 -8.55 -1.42
C VAL A 233 -26.11 -9.65 -0.63
N THR A 234 -26.46 -10.75 -1.29
CA THR A 234 -27.20 -11.86 -0.66
C THR A 234 -26.35 -12.52 0.43
N ASP A 235 -25.10 -12.84 0.11
CA ASP A 235 -24.17 -13.52 1.01
C ASP A 235 -23.80 -12.67 2.23
N VAL A 236 -23.46 -11.39 2.01
CA VAL A 236 -23.03 -10.52 3.10
C VAL A 236 -24.20 -10.13 4.02
N ARG A 237 -25.42 -10.02 3.48
CA ARG A 237 -26.64 -9.87 4.30
C ARG A 237 -26.91 -11.12 5.13
N ALA A 238 -26.73 -12.32 4.57
CA ALA A 238 -26.84 -13.56 5.33
C ALA A 238 -25.79 -13.66 6.46
N ALA A 239 -24.62 -13.04 6.26
CA ALA A 239 -23.59 -12.89 7.28
C ALA A 239 -23.83 -11.73 8.28
N GLY A 240 -24.95 -11.02 8.18
CA GLY A 240 -25.36 -9.94 9.09
C GLY A 240 -24.70 -8.58 8.83
N ALA A 241 -24.12 -8.37 7.64
CA ALA A 241 -23.60 -7.07 7.23
C ALA A 241 -24.70 -6.18 6.63
N ASN A 242 -24.54 -4.87 6.78
CA ASN A 242 -25.32 -3.89 6.03
C ASN A 242 -24.72 -3.71 4.64
N VAL A 243 -25.54 -3.36 3.66
CA VAL A 243 -25.09 -3.08 2.29
C VAL A 243 -25.44 -1.64 1.93
N VAL A 244 -24.48 -0.94 1.34
CA VAL A 244 -24.65 0.40 0.76
C VAL A 244 -24.35 0.31 -0.73
N ALA A 245 -25.20 0.91 -1.56
CA ALA A 245 -24.96 0.97 -3.00
C ALA A 245 -23.72 1.80 -3.32
N SER A 246 -22.96 1.38 -4.33
CA SER A 246 -21.79 2.10 -4.82
C SER A 246 -22.12 3.51 -5.29
N ASP A 247 -23.32 3.73 -5.87
CA ASP A 247 -23.83 5.05 -6.27
C ASP A 247 -24.00 5.99 -5.07
N THR A 248 -24.57 5.47 -3.97
CA THR A 248 -24.75 6.21 -2.73
C THR A 248 -23.40 6.55 -2.11
N PHE A 249 -22.48 5.59 -2.07
CA PHE A 249 -21.11 5.83 -1.59
C PHE A 249 -20.43 6.95 -2.39
N LEU A 250 -20.50 6.92 -3.72
CA LEU A 250 -19.91 7.96 -4.58
C LEU A 250 -20.57 9.32 -4.37
N THR A 251 -21.89 9.36 -4.24
CA THR A 251 -22.64 10.58 -3.96
C THR A 251 -22.18 11.22 -2.65
N LEU A 252 -22.01 10.40 -1.61
CA LEU A 252 -21.56 10.84 -0.29
C LEU A 252 -20.08 11.20 -0.25
N ALA A 253 -19.23 10.52 -1.02
CA ALA A 253 -17.81 10.81 -1.13
C ALA A 253 -17.54 12.17 -1.82
N ARG A 254 -18.40 12.55 -2.79
CA ARG A 254 -18.28 13.81 -3.55
C ARG A 254 -18.81 15.06 -2.85
N ARG A 255 -19.60 14.92 -1.78
CA ARG A 255 -20.03 16.04 -0.93
C ARG A 255 -18.86 16.61 -0.14
#